data_AF-A0A6H9LR91-F1
#
_entry.id   AF-A0A6H9LR91-F1
#
_cell.length_a   1.000
_cell.length_b   1.000
_cell.length_c   1.000
_cell.angle_alpha   90.00
_cell.angle_beta   90.00
_cell.angle_gamma   90.00
#
_symmetry.space_group_name_H-M   'P 1'
#
loop_
_entity.id
_entity.type
_entity.pdbx_description
1 polymer ?
#
loop_
_entity_poly.entity_id
_entity_poly.type
_entity_poly.pdbx_seq_one_letter_code
_entity_poly.pdbx_strand_id
1 'polypeptide(L)' 'MHSLPISELEKLGLNRYEAIIVASQHARHLNNVRLKTLEKMEENPELEIESRKITMVALKDLIEGRVKFTRSDSI' A
#
# COMPACT_ATOMS: atom_id res chain seq x y z
N MET A 1 -11.92 13.12 5.49
CA MET A 1 -10.66 12.39 5.33
C MET A 1 -10.66 11.27 6.35
N HIS A 2 -10.82 10.00 5.94
CA HIS A 2 -10.76 8.89 6.88
C HIS A 2 -9.31 8.72 7.36
N SER A 3 -9.07 8.79 8.67
CA SER A 3 -7.77 8.52 9.27
C SER A 3 -7.67 7.06 9.70
N LEU A 4 -6.47 6.49 9.59
CA LEU A 4 -6.15 5.19 10.18
C LEU A 4 -5.58 5.42 11.57
N PRO A 5 -6.07 4.72 12.61
CA PRO A 5 -5.54 4.86 13.95
C PRO A 5 -4.11 4.31 14.03
N ILE A 6 -3.19 5.09 14.59
CA ILE A 6 -1.76 4.73 14.72
C ILE A 6 -1.58 3.46 15.56
N SER A 7 -2.46 3.22 16.53
CA SER A 7 -2.44 2.02 17.39
C SER A 7 -2.57 0.71 16.61
N GLU A 8 -3.13 0.73 15.40
CA GLU A 8 -3.21 -0.47 14.56
C GLU A 8 -1.84 -0.85 13.98
N LEU A 9 -0.95 0.12 13.73
CA LEU A 9 0.41 -0.16 13.25
C LEU A 9 1.25 -0.85 14.34
N GLU A 10 0.95 -0.57 15.61
CA GLU A 10 1.65 -1.16 16.76
C GLU A 10 1.39 -2.68 16.88
N LYS A 11 0.30 -3.18 16.28
CA LYS A 11 -0.03 -4.62 16.25
C LYS A 11 0.83 -5.43 15.25
N LEU A 12 1.54 -4.76 14.35
CA LEU A 12 2.30 -5.41 13.28
C LEU A 12 3.69 -5.90 13.71
N GLY A 13 4.09 -5.62 14.96
CA GLY A 13 5.46 -5.91 15.42
C GLY A 13 6.54 -5.08 14.74
N LEU A 14 6.14 -4.00 14.06
CA LEU A 14 7.01 -3.02 13.43
C LEU A 14 7.04 -1.74 14.26
N ASN A 15 8.19 -1.07 14.29
CA ASN A 15 8.23 0.32 14.70
C ASN A 15 7.57 1.21 13.63
N ARG A 16 7.22 2.44 14.02
CA ARG A 16 6.49 3.37 13.15
C ARG A 16 7.23 3.65 11.84
N TYR A 17 8.56 3.78 11.88
CA TYR A 17 9.36 4.07 10.70
C TYR A 17 9.44 2.87 9.75
N GLU A 18 9.64 1.66 10.29
CA GLU A 18 9.61 0.42 9.52
C GLU A 18 8.25 0.25 8.80
N ALA A 19 7.15 0.46 9.53
CA ALA A 19 5.82 0.38 8.95
C ALA A 19 5.62 1.37 7.77
N ILE A 20 6.13 2.60 7.90
CA ILE A 20 6.08 3.58 6.81
C ILE A 20 6.95 3.17 5.63
N ILE A 21 8.13 2.59 5.85
CA ILE A 21 8.99 2.09 4.76
C ILE A 21 8.28 0.97 3.99
N VAL A 22 7.74 -0.02 4.70
CA VAL A 22 7.00 -1.14 4.11
C VAL A 22 5.77 -0.63 3.33
N ALA A 23 4.96 0.23 3.94
CA ALA A 23 3.80 0.82 3.27
C ALA A 23 4.20 1.63 2.02
N SER A 24 5.32 2.36 2.07
CA SER A 24 5.80 3.16 0.94
C SER A 24 6.31 2.28 -0.22
N GLN A 25 6.99 1.18 0.09
CA GLN A 25 7.40 0.19 -0.91
C GLN A 25 6.18 -0.44 -1.59
N HIS A 26 5.18 -0.87 -0.81
CA HIS A 26 3.93 -1.40 -1.35
C HIS A 26 3.16 -0.35 -2.16
N ALA A 27 3.10 0.90 -1.70
CA ALA A 27 2.48 1.99 -2.45
C ALA A 27 3.13 2.22 -3.81
N ARG A 28 4.46 2.13 -3.93
CA ARG A 28 5.16 2.23 -5.22
C ARG A 28 4.75 1.09 -6.15
N HIS A 29 4.64 -0.14 -5.64
CA HIS A 29 4.17 -1.27 -6.42
C HIS A 29 2.75 -1.05 -6.94
N LEU A 30 1.80 -0.70 -6.06
CA LEU A 30 0.42 -0.41 -6.43
C LEU A 30 0.32 0.74 -7.45
N ASN A 31 1.14 1.78 -7.31
CA ASN A 31 1.15 2.91 -8.24
C ASN A 31 1.66 2.50 -9.63
N ASN A 32 2.67 1.63 -9.70
CA ASN A 32 3.14 1.09 -10.98
C ASN A 32 2.06 0.24 -11.66
N VAL A 33 1.30 -0.55 -10.90
CA VAL A 33 0.14 -1.29 -11.44
C VAL A 33 -0.90 -0.30 -11.97
N ARG A 34 -1.24 0.74 -11.20
CA ARG A 34 -2.19 1.78 -11.61
C ARG A 34 -1.77 2.48 -12.91
N LEU A 35 -0.50 2.85 -13.05
CA LEU A 35 0.00 3.49 -14.27
C LEU A 35 -0.14 2.57 -15.50
N LYS A 36 0.20 1.29 -15.35
CA LYS A 36 0.00 0.29 -16.42
C LYS A 36 -1.48 0.08 -16.75
N THR A 37 -2.37 0.16 -15.77
CA THR A 37 -3.82 0.09 -16.02
C THR A 37 -4.31 1.34 -16.75
N LEU A 38 -3.82 2.53 -16.39
CA LEU A 38 -4.15 3.79 -17.09
C LEU A 38 -3.76 3.71 -18.57
N GLU A 39 -2.57 3.21 -18.89
CA GLU A 39 -2.12 3.01 -20.28
C GLU A 39 -3.08 2.13 -21.07
N LYS A 40 -3.65 1.09 -20.44
CA LYS A 40 -4.61 0.17 -21.07
C LYS A 40 -6.02 0.73 -21.17
N MET A 41 -6.37 1.78 -20.42
CA MET A 41 -7.69 2.39 -20.50
C MET A 41 -7.95 3.07 -21.84
N GLU A 42 -6.91 3.48 -22.56
CA GLU A 42 -7.03 4.01 -23.92
C GLU A 42 -7.66 2.97 -24.86
N GLU A 43 -7.36 1.70 -24.65
CA GLU A 43 -7.87 0.56 -25.45
C GLU A 43 -9.17 -0.03 -24.87
N ASN A 44 -9.34 0.03 -23.53
CA ASN A 44 -10.52 -0.47 -22.84
C ASN A 44 -11.02 0.51 -21.77
N PRO A 45 -11.98 1.40 -22.12
CA PRO A 45 -12.49 2.43 -21.22
C PRO A 45 -13.24 1.92 -19.98
N GLU A 46 -13.64 0.65 -19.95
CA GLU A 46 -14.39 0.06 -18.82
C GLU A 46 -13.49 -0.40 -17.66
N LEU A 47 -12.16 -0.33 -17.81
CA LEU A 47 -11.23 -0.71 -16.74
C LEU A 47 -11.39 0.21 -15.52
N GLU A 48 -11.73 -0.37 -14.38
CA GLU A 48 -11.81 0.36 -13.12
C GLU A 48 -10.42 0.65 -12.55
N ILE A 49 -10.25 1.86 -12.03
CA ILE A 49 -9.03 2.30 -11.36
C ILE A 49 -9.31 2.68 -9.92
N GLU A 50 -8.40 2.29 -9.04
CA GLU A 50 -8.37 2.72 -7.67
C GLU A 50 -8.32 4.26 -7.57
N SER A 51 -9.46 4.85 -7.19
CA SER A 51 -9.62 6.30 -7.08
C SER A 51 -9.00 6.87 -5.81
N ARG A 52 -8.78 6.05 -4.78
CA ARG A 52 -8.17 6.48 -3.52
C ARG A 52 -6.69 6.80 -3.69
N LYS A 53 -6.14 7.58 -2.75
CA LYS A 53 -4.70 7.80 -2.67
C LYS A 53 -3.99 6.47 -2.42
N ILE A 54 -3.04 6.11 -3.26
CA ILE A 54 -2.35 4.82 -3.21
C ILE A 54 -1.62 4.60 -1.88
N THR A 55 -1.11 5.67 -1.26
CA THR A 55 -0.51 5.62 0.08
C THR A 55 -1.51 5.21 1.16
N MET A 56 -2.77 5.62 1.06
CA MET A 56 -3.83 5.24 2.00
C MET A 56 -4.22 3.77 1.81
N VAL A 57 -4.31 3.31 0.55
CA VAL A 57 -4.58 1.91 0.22
C VAL A 57 -3.46 1.04 0.77
N ALA A 58 -2.20 1.42 0.54
CA ALA A 58 -1.06 0.66 1.00
C ALA A 58 -0.96 0.59 2.53
N LEU A 59 -1.24 1.68 3.25
CA LEU A 59 -1.31 1.68 4.72
C LEU A 59 -2.43 0.78 5.23
N LYS A 60 -3.60 0.82 4.59
CA LYS A 60 -4.72 -0.06 4.93
C LYS A 60 -4.38 -1.53 4.70
N ASP A 61 -3.78 -1.87 3.56
CA ASP A 61 -3.34 -3.22 3.24
C ASP A 61 -2.32 -3.74 4.25
N LEU A 62 -1.39 -2.88 4.68
CA LEU A 62 -0.39 -3.24 5.68
C LEU A 62 -1.06 -3.55 7.03
N ILE A 63 -1.97 -2.69 7.50
CA ILE A 63 -2.72 -2.89 8.75
C ILE A 63 -3.56 -4.18 8.70
N GLU A 64 -4.18 -4.47 7.56
CA GLU A 64 -5.01 -5.66 7.37
C GLU A 64 -4.19 -6.94 7.12
N GLY A 65 -2.86 -6.88 7.22
CA GLY A 65 -1.97 -8.04 7.07
C GLY A 65 -1.88 -8.57 5.63
N ARG A 66 -2.29 -7.78 4.63
CA ARG A 66 -2.26 -8.15 3.20
C ARG A 66 -0.89 -7.95 2.56
N VAL A 67 0.03 -7.29 3.27
CA VAL A 67 1.39 -7.01 2.80
C VAL A 67 2.37 -7.96 3.49
N LYS A 68 3.10 -8.75 2.69
CA LYS A 68 4.22 -9.56 3.18
C LYS A 68 5.50 -8.71 3.16
N PHE A 69 6.28 -8.77 4.23
CA PHE A 69 7.58 -8.10 4.35
C PHE A 69 8.54 -8.95 5.16
N THR A 70 9.83 -8.79 4.90
CA THR A 70 10.92 -9.42 5.65
C THR A 70 11.67 -8.34 6.43
N ARG A 71 12.07 -8.64 7.67
CA ARG A 71 12.95 -7.76 8.43
C ARG A 71 14.40 -8.10 8.11
N SER A 72 15.22 -7.08 7.92
CA SER A 72 16.65 -7.22 7.65
C SER A 72 17.37 -7.97 8.78
N ASP A 73 16.87 -7.83 10.00
CA ASP A 73 17.45 -8.41 11.22
C ASP A 73 17.06 -9.90 11.43
N SER A 74 16.33 -10.50 10.47
CA SER A 74 15.90 -11.90 10.50
C SER A 74 16.84 -12.85 9.74
N ILE A 75 18.07 -12.39 9.41
CA ILE A 75 19.11 -13.14 8.71
C ILE A 75 20.32 -13.29 9.64
#